data_AF-A0A935HWN8-F1
#
_entry.id   AF-A0A935HWN8-F1
#
_cell.length_a   1.000
_cell.length_b   1.000
_cell.length_c   1.000
_cell.angle_alpha   90.00
_cell.angle_beta   90.00
_cell.angle_gamma   90.00
#
_symmetry.space_group_name_H-M   'P 1'
#
loop_
_entity.id
_entity.type
_entity.pdbx_description
1 polymer ?
#
loop_
_entity_poly.entity_id
_entity_poly.type
_entity_poly.pdbx_seq_one_letter_code
_entity_poly.pdbx_strand_id
1 'polypeptide(L)'
;MKIPLPLLTTLLVACGGSSGSLSGTYMLEGGGTTFTFDPGGTYSVVMFRDTIHGTYRIEGDSVIMIHPNMLYGTDHEAALLQGDMLVAGRRRFIKQ
;
A
#
# COMPACT_ATOMS: atom_id res chain seq x y z
N MET A 1 22.56 -37.70 13.92
CA MET A 1 21.92 -37.08 12.73
C MET A 1 20.87 -36.10 13.21
N LYS A 2 21.14 -34.79 13.14
CA LYS A 2 20.17 -33.73 13.44
C LYS A 2 20.32 -32.66 12.35
N ILE A 3 19.27 -32.48 11.58
CA ILE A 3 19.23 -31.68 10.36
C ILE A 3 19.50 -30.19 10.73
N PRO A 4 20.35 -29.47 9.96
CA PRO A 4 20.91 -28.18 10.36
C PRO A 4 20.14 -26.98 9.79
N LEU A 5 19.47 -26.19 10.64
CA LEU A 5 18.96 -24.84 10.33
C LEU A 5 18.21 -24.62 8.98
N PRO A 6 17.57 -25.59 8.28
CA PRO A 6 16.83 -25.24 7.07
C PRO A 6 15.50 -24.54 7.41
N LEU A 7 15.19 -24.39 8.70
CA LEU A 7 14.07 -23.62 9.23
C LEU A 7 14.32 -22.11 9.24
N LEU A 8 15.58 -21.65 9.17
CA LEU A 8 15.87 -20.23 8.97
C LEU A 8 15.61 -19.82 7.51
N THR A 9 15.65 -20.77 6.59
CA THR A 9 15.30 -20.61 5.18
C THR A 9 13.78 -20.63 4.93
N THR A 10 12.96 -20.91 5.95
CA THR A 10 11.51 -21.08 5.76
C THR A 10 10.71 -19.78 5.74
N LEU A 11 11.28 -18.57 5.86
CA LEU A 11 10.43 -17.36 5.76
C LEU A 11 11.09 -16.04 5.30
N LEU A 12 12.30 -16.04 4.75
CA LEU A 12 12.88 -14.81 4.16
C LEU A 12 12.63 -14.66 2.65
N VAL A 13 12.06 -15.66 1.99
CA VAL A 13 11.83 -15.64 0.54
C VAL A 13 10.51 -16.35 0.23
N ALA A 14 9.39 -15.78 0.67
CA ALA A 14 8.17 -15.95 -0.10
C ALA A 14 8.40 -15.16 -1.40
N CYS A 15 8.82 -15.89 -2.40
CA CYS A 15 8.99 -15.45 -3.76
C CYS A 15 7.61 -15.02 -4.28
N GLY A 16 7.39 -13.72 -4.28
CA GLY A 16 6.27 -13.01 -4.90
C GLY A 16 6.75 -11.56 -5.06
N GLY A 17 7.80 -11.30 -5.84
CA GLY A 17 7.67 -11.55 -7.26
C GLY A 17 6.66 -10.58 -7.89
N SER A 18 6.64 -9.33 -7.43
CA SER A 18 6.42 -8.24 -8.35
C SER A 18 7.18 -7.04 -7.84
N SER A 19 8.05 -6.49 -8.67
CA SER A 19 8.16 -5.04 -8.84
C SER A 19 6.77 -4.48 -9.19
N GLY A 20 5.83 -4.63 -8.25
CA GLY A 20 4.41 -4.45 -8.44
C GLY A 20 4.13 -2.98 -8.35
N SER A 21 3.47 -2.46 -9.36
CA SER A 21 2.82 -1.19 -9.24
C SER A 21 1.33 -1.46 -9.02
N LEU A 22 0.76 -0.72 -8.07
CA LEU A 22 -0.68 -0.65 -7.93
C LEU A 22 -1.24 0.12 -9.10
N SER A 23 -2.39 -0.34 -9.58
CA SER A 23 -3.16 0.38 -10.58
C SER A 23 -4.63 0.33 -10.21
N GLY A 24 -5.31 1.43 -10.55
CA GLY A 24 -6.75 1.56 -10.37
C GLY A 24 -7.13 2.22 -9.06
N THR A 25 -8.43 2.15 -8.78
CA THR A 25 -9.08 2.96 -7.75
C THR A 25 -9.54 2.09 -6.60
N TYR A 26 -9.16 2.45 -5.38
CA TYR A 26 -9.49 1.79 -4.13
C TYR A 26 -10.38 2.73 -3.31
N MET A 27 -11.61 2.32 -3.07
CA MET A 27 -12.59 3.10 -2.32
C MET A 27 -12.72 2.58 -0.89
N LEU A 28 -12.75 3.49 0.08
CA LEU A 28 -13.03 3.15 1.48
C LEU A 28 -14.38 2.42 1.56
N GLU A 29 -14.39 1.27 2.21
CA GLU A 29 -15.64 0.58 2.53
C GLU A 29 -16.48 1.47 3.45
N GLY A 30 -17.68 1.85 3.00
CA GLY A 30 -18.50 2.88 3.64
C GLY A 30 -18.39 4.27 3.01
N GLY A 31 -17.52 4.46 2.00
CA GLY A 31 -17.42 5.65 1.17
C GLY A 31 -16.60 6.81 1.77
N GLY A 32 -16.53 7.92 1.05
CA GLY A 32 -15.95 9.19 1.53
C GLY A 32 -14.43 9.36 1.38
N THR A 33 -13.71 8.32 0.99
CA THR A 33 -12.28 8.41 0.62
C THR A 33 -11.95 7.45 -0.50
N THR A 34 -11.23 7.93 -1.50
CA THR A 34 -10.86 7.15 -2.67
C THR A 34 -9.39 7.39 -3.01
N PHE A 35 -8.61 6.32 -3.10
CA PHE A 35 -7.25 6.33 -3.61
C PHE A 35 -7.23 5.86 -5.06
N THR A 36 -6.51 6.57 -5.93
CA THR A 36 -6.24 6.12 -7.30
C THR A 36 -4.74 5.99 -7.46
N PHE A 37 -4.27 4.78 -7.73
CA PHE A 37 -2.86 4.47 -7.91
C PHE A 37 -2.52 4.37 -9.39
N ASP A 38 -1.39 4.97 -9.75
CA ASP A 38 -0.80 4.85 -11.06
C ASP A 38 0.32 3.79 -11.06
N PRO A 39 0.48 3.04 -12.16
CA PRO A 39 1.59 2.11 -12.32
C PRO A 39 2.98 2.76 -12.19
N GLY A 40 3.06 4.09 -12.31
CA GLY A 40 4.29 4.88 -12.24
C GLY A 40 4.78 5.22 -10.83
N GLY A 41 4.12 4.71 -9.77
CA GLY A 41 4.51 4.98 -8.38
C GLY A 41 3.92 6.27 -7.81
N THR A 42 2.95 6.87 -8.49
CA THR A 42 2.16 8.01 -8.01
C THR A 42 0.77 7.57 -7.59
N TYR A 43 0.15 8.35 -6.72
CA TYR A 43 -1.26 8.17 -6.41
C TYR A 43 -1.94 9.53 -6.16
N SER A 44 -3.26 9.54 -6.23
CA SER A 44 -4.10 10.62 -5.73
C SER A 44 -5.07 10.08 -4.69
N VAL A 45 -5.39 10.89 -3.69
CA VAL A 45 -6.46 10.59 -2.74
C VAL A 45 -7.45 11.73 -2.76
N VAL A 46 -8.72 11.37 -2.90
CA VAL A 46 -9.85 12.29 -2.76
C VAL A 46 -10.50 12.00 -1.42
N MET A 47 -10.55 13.01 -0.56
CA MET A 47 -11.23 12.95 0.73
C MET A 47 -12.05 14.23 0.91
N PHE A 48 -13.36 14.08 1.12
CA PHE A 48 -14.33 15.19 1.17
C PHE A 48 -14.28 16.10 -0.07
N ARG A 49 -13.59 17.24 0.02
CA ARG A 49 -13.46 18.26 -1.06
C ARG A 49 -12.01 18.49 -1.49
N ASP A 50 -11.07 17.78 -0.88
CA ASP A 50 -9.65 17.95 -1.14
C ASP A 50 -9.11 16.76 -1.93
N THR A 51 -8.20 17.06 -2.85
CA THR A 51 -7.41 16.08 -3.58
C THR A 51 -5.95 16.27 -3.20
N ILE A 52 -5.34 15.20 -2.71
CA ILE A 52 -3.91 15.17 -2.36
C ILE A 52 -3.22 14.22 -3.33
N HIS A 53 -2.04 14.61 -3.79
CA HIS A 53 -1.19 13.78 -4.64
C HIS A 53 0.05 13.35 -3.86
N GLY A 54 0.50 12.13 -4.12
CA GLY A 54 1.69 11.59 -3.48
C GLY A 54 2.36 10.53 -4.33
N THR A 55 3.42 9.96 -3.78
CA THR A 55 4.08 8.78 -4.32
C THR A 55 3.86 7.60 -3.37
N TYR A 56 3.98 6.39 -3.90
CA TYR A 56 3.94 5.20 -3.07
C TYR A 56 5.05 4.24 -3.47
N ARG A 57 5.37 3.34 -2.54
CA ARG A 57 6.22 2.19 -2.81
C ARG A 57 5.66 0.96 -2.13
N ILE A 58 5.97 -0.21 -2.70
CA ILE A 58 5.57 -1.50 -2.16
C ILE A 58 6.79 -2.18 -1.57
N GLU A 59 6.68 -2.63 -0.32
CA GLU A 59 7.69 -3.38 0.42
C GLU A 59 7.06 -4.68 0.94
N GLY A 60 7.17 -5.76 0.14
CA GLY A 60 6.44 -7.01 0.40
C GLY A 60 4.94 -6.76 0.30
N ASP A 61 4.19 -7.08 1.37
CA ASP A 61 2.75 -6.81 1.44
C ASP A 61 2.43 -5.39 1.93
N SER A 62 3.43 -4.56 2.24
CA SER A 62 3.22 -3.20 2.73
C SER A 62 3.23 -2.19 1.60
N VAL A 63 2.24 -1.31 1.60
CA VAL A 63 2.14 -0.14 0.72
C VAL A 63 2.44 1.09 1.56
N ILE A 64 3.54 1.77 1.26
CA ILE A 64 3.96 2.99 1.95
C ILE A 64 3.58 4.16 1.05
N MET A 65 2.58 4.92 1.47
CA MET A 65 2.13 6.15 0.82
C MET A 65 2.88 7.33 1.42
N ILE A 66 3.35 8.20 0.53
CA ILE A 66 4.22 9.33 0.85
C ILE A 66 3.58 10.56 0.21
N HIS A 67 3.10 11.48 1.03
CA HIS A 67 2.48 12.70 0.53
C HIS A 67 3.17 13.95 1.08
N PRO A 68 3.46 14.95 0.23
CA PRO A 68 4.01 16.21 0.66
C PRO A 68 2.94 17.00 1.41
N ASN A 69 3.22 17.27 2.68
CA ASN A 69 2.46 18.18 3.53
C ASN A 69 3.21 19.52 3.61
N MET A 70 2.70 20.52 2.91
CA MET A 70 3.33 21.86 2.82
C MET A 70 3.57 22.51 4.19
N LEU A 71 2.88 22.07 5.26
CA LEU A 71 3.00 22.63 6.61
C LEU A 71 3.88 21.80 7.55
N TYR A 72 4.01 20.49 7.32
CA TYR A 72 4.65 19.55 8.26
C TYR A 72 5.75 18.68 7.64
N GLY A 73 6.05 18.85 6.35
CA GLY A 73 7.07 18.07 5.63
C GLY A 73 6.45 16.89 4.89
N THR A 74 6.98 15.69 5.08
CA THR A 74 6.48 14.49 4.39
C THR A 74 5.78 13.61 5.40
N ASP A 75 4.51 13.31 5.13
CA ASP A 75 3.76 12.33 5.93
C ASP A 75 3.83 10.95 5.26
N HIS A 76 3.87 9.92 6.10
CA HIS A 76 3.93 8.53 5.68
C HIS A 76 2.74 7.77 6.24
N GLU A 77 1.97 7.12 5.37
CA GLU A 77 0.89 6.22 5.74
C GLU A 77 1.20 4.82 5.23
N ALA A 78 1.06 3.81 6.10
CA ALA A 78 1.26 2.41 5.74
C ALA A 78 -0.09 1.69 5.62
N ALA A 79 -0.25 0.92 4.55
CA ALA A 79 -1.35 0.00 4.35
C ALA A 79 -0.82 -1.40 4.03
N LEU A 80 -1.61 -2.44 4.33
CA LEU A 80 -1.33 -3.81 3.91
C LEU A 80 -2.12 -4.13 2.65
N LEU A 81 -1.46 -4.70 1.65
CA LEU A 81 -2.07 -5.25 0.45
C LEU A 81 -2.47 -6.70 0.72
N GLN A 82 -3.76 -7.00 0.58
CA GLN A 82 -4.33 -8.34 0.74
C GLN A 82 -5.14 -8.69 -0.52
N GLY A 83 -4.47 -9.25 -1.52
CA GLY A 83 -5.06 -9.42 -2.86
C GLY A 83 -5.35 -8.06 -3.50
N ASP A 84 -6.63 -7.81 -3.83
CA ASP A 84 -7.10 -6.52 -4.38
C ASP A 84 -7.64 -5.57 -3.28
N MET A 85 -7.35 -5.80 -2.00
CA MET A 85 -7.78 -4.95 -0.88
C MET A 85 -6.60 -4.25 -0.22
N LEU A 86 -6.75 -2.97 0.11
CA LEU A 86 -5.82 -2.25 0.98
C LEU A 86 -6.39 -2.12 2.39
N VAL A 87 -5.57 -2.36 3.41
CA VAL A 87 -5.97 -2.26 4.83
C VAL A 87 -5.07 -1.26 5.54
N ALA A 88 -5.63 -0.12 5.95
CA ALA A 88 -4.92 0.94 6.70
C ALA A 88 -5.53 1.10 8.09
N GLY A 89 -4.91 0.46 9.09
CA GLY A 89 -5.46 0.36 10.45
C GLY A 89 -6.78 -0.42 10.46
N ARG A 90 -7.87 0.22 10.89
CA ARG A 90 -9.24 -0.38 10.88
C ARG A 90 -10.02 -0.13 9.59
N ARG A 91 -9.43 0.58 8.63
CA ARG A 91 -10.08 0.96 7.37
C ARG A 91 -9.71 -0.04 6.28
N ARG A 92 -10.71 -0.45 5.50
CA ARG A 92 -10.57 -1.35 4.35
C ARG A 92 -10.92 -0.59 3.09
N PHE A 93 -10.07 -0.65 2.08
CA PHE A 93 -10.31 -0.05 0.78
C PHE A 93 -10.40 -1.15 -0.27
N ILE A 94 -11.51 -1.16 -0.99
CA ILE A 94 -11.86 -2.19 -1.97
C ILE A 94 -11.60 -1.62 -3.36
N LYS A 95 -10.89 -2.37 -4.19
CA LYS A 95 -10.68 -2.03 -5.60
C LYS A 95 -12.01 -2.00 -6.35
N GLN A 96 -12.24 -0.93 -7.11
CA GLN A 96 -13.39 -0.78 -8.01
C GLN A 96 -13.12 -1.40 -9.38
#